data_AF-A0A957RKB9-F1
#
_entry.id   AF-A0A957RKB9-F1
#
_cell.length_a   1.000
_cell.length_b   1.000
_cell.length_c   1.000
_cell.angle_alpha   90.00
_cell.angle_beta   90.00
_cell.angle_gamma   90.00
#
_symmetry.space_group_name_H-M   'P 1'
#
loop_
_entity.id
_entity.type
_entity.pdbx_description
1 polymer ?
#
loop_
_entity_poly.entity_id
_entity_poly.type
_entity_poly.pdbx_seq_one_letter_code
_entity_poly.pdbx_strand_id
1 'polypeptide(L)' 'MSVESNQDAIQGTETEGSPKPKDSAMLVLQRGAEAGRRWPLDRTRSLMIGRDEDCDIHLPDRQVSRNHARIYWTG' A
#
# COMPACT_ATOMS: atom_id res chain seq x y z
N MET A 1 -23.50 -26.53 34.64
CA MET A 1 -22.09 -26.12 34.57
C MET A 1 -21.45 -26.98 33.51
N SER A 2 -20.85 -26.52 32.44
CA SER A 2 -20.54 -25.20 31.87
C SER A 2 -20.04 -25.56 30.45
N VAL A 3 -20.63 -25.00 29.39
CA VAL A 3 -19.96 -24.12 28.38
C VAL A 3 -18.54 -24.59 28.00
N GLU A 4 -18.15 -24.76 26.74
CA GLU A 4 -18.36 -23.87 25.59
C GLU A 4 -18.19 -24.62 24.26
N SER A 5 -19.04 -24.26 23.31
CA SER A 5 -18.76 -24.31 21.88
C SER A 5 -17.53 -23.47 21.57
N ASN A 6 -16.56 -23.98 20.81
CA ASN A 6 -15.68 -23.10 20.03
C ASN A 6 -15.77 -23.47 18.56
N GLN A 7 -16.65 -22.72 17.91
CA GLN A 7 -16.66 -22.44 16.49
C GLN A 7 -15.67 -21.30 16.31
N ASP A 8 -14.44 -21.59 15.88
CA ASP A 8 -13.56 -20.55 15.36
C ASP A 8 -13.54 -20.67 13.84
N ALA A 9 -14.66 -20.24 13.26
CA ALA A 9 -14.67 -19.70 11.92
C ALA A 9 -13.94 -18.34 11.97
N ILE A 10 -12.77 -18.24 11.32
CA ILE A 10 -12.46 -17.19 10.35
C ILE A 10 -11.13 -17.52 9.65
N GLN A 11 -11.25 -18.17 8.49
CA GLN A 11 -10.26 -18.09 7.43
C GLN A 11 -10.23 -16.63 6.93
N GLY A 12 -9.38 -15.81 7.54
CA GLY A 12 -9.06 -14.47 7.08
C GLY A 12 -8.10 -14.50 5.90
N THR A 13 -8.65 -14.77 4.71
CA THR A 13 -8.20 -14.27 3.40
C THR A 13 -6.69 -14.09 3.18
N GLU A 14 -6.07 -15.14 2.66
CA GLU A 14 -4.92 -15.04 1.78
C GLU A 14 -5.40 -14.52 0.41
N THR A 15 -5.12 -13.25 0.09
CA THR A 15 -5.26 -12.70 -1.28
C THR A 15 -4.45 -11.40 -1.29
N GLU A 16 -3.36 -11.20 -2.03
CA GLU A 16 -2.85 -11.87 -3.22
C GLU A 16 -1.33 -11.71 -3.25
N GLY A 17 -0.61 -12.82 -3.49
CA GLY A 17 0.69 -12.74 -4.13
C GLY A 17 0.49 -12.30 -5.57
N SER A 18 0.46 -10.99 -5.83
CA SER A 18 0.54 -10.48 -7.20
C SER A 18 1.86 -10.99 -7.81
N PRO A 19 1.88 -11.51 -9.05
CA PRO A 19 3.08 -12.02 -9.67
C PRO A 19 4.02 -10.83 -9.83
N LYS A 20 5.01 -10.70 -8.95
CA LYS A 20 6.02 -9.63 -9.06
C LYS A 20 6.69 -9.80 -10.41
N PRO A 21 6.48 -8.89 -11.39
CA PRO A 21 7.32 -8.91 -12.57
C PRO A 21 8.77 -8.83 -12.09
N LYS A 22 9.65 -9.63 -12.70
CA LYS A 22 11.05 -9.79 -12.25
C LYS A 22 11.88 -8.49 -12.29
N ASP A 23 11.28 -7.38 -12.74
CA ASP A 23 11.80 -6.00 -12.73
C ASP A 23 10.88 -5.00 -11.97
N SER A 24 10.25 -5.39 -10.86
CA SER A 24 9.45 -4.47 -10.05
C SER A 24 10.34 -3.46 -9.31
N ALA A 25 10.33 -2.20 -9.74
CA ALA A 25 10.79 -1.12 -8.88
C ALA A 25 9.84 -1.03 -7.67
N MET A 26 10.36 -0.69 -6.49
CA MET A 26 9.53 -0.51 -5.29
C MET A 26 9.76 0.86 -4.69
N LEU A 27 8.66 1.52 -4.36
CA LEU A 27 8.70 2.69 -3.49
C LEU A 27 8.68 2.21 -2.04
N VAL A 28 9.60 2.71 -1.22
CA VAL A 28 9.67 2.39 0.21
C VAL A 28 9.58 3.69 0.99
N LEU A 29 8.65 3.76 1.94
CA LEU A 29 8.60 4.90 2.85
C LEU A 29 9.73 4.76 3.86
N GLN A 30 10.75 5.60 3.75
CA GLN A 30 11.92 5.56 4.62
C GLN A 30 11.66 6.21 5.98
N ARG A 31 10.79 7.22 6.04
CA ARG A 31 10.55 8.03 7.24
C ARG A 31 9.07 8.45 7.32
N GLY A 32 8.53 8.51 8.53
CA GLY A 32 7.14 8.88 8.82
C GLY A 32 6.46 7.87 9.73
N ALA A 33 5.19 8.13 10.07
CA ALA A 33 4.37 7.23 10.89
C ALA A 33 4.21 5.84 10.26
N GLU A 34 4.28 5.75 8.93
CA GLU A 34 4.15 4.51 8.16
C GLU A 34 5.50 4.01 7.59
N ALA A 35 6.62 4.42 8.18
CA ALA A 35 7.95 3.99 7.73
C ALA A 35 8.04 2.45 7.63
N GLY A 36 8.61 1.96 6.52
CA GLY A 36 8.68 0.54 6.18
C GLY A 36 7.57 0.05 5.25
N ARG A 37 6.54 0.87 4.99
CA ARG A 37 5.52 0.59 3.98
C ARG A 37 6.13 0.62 2.58
N ARG A 38 5.69 -0.31 1.73
CA ARG A 38 6.27 -0.58 0.41
C ARG A 38 5.17 -0.67 -0.63
N TRP A 39 5.36 0.01 -1.75
CA TRP A 39 4.46 -0.04 -2.89
C TRP A 39 5.21 -0.54 -4.12
N PRO A 40 4.76 -1.63 -4.76
CA PRO A 40 5.30 -2.03 -6.05
C PRO A 40 4.94 -0.98 -7.09
N LEU A 41 5.94 -0.53 -7.85
CA LEU A 41 5.75 0.34 -9.00
C LEU A 41 5.53 -0.55 -10.23
N ASP A 42 4.37 -0.41 -10.86
CA ASP A 42 4.07 -1.10 -12.10
C ASP A 42 4.41 -0.18 -13.29
N ARG A 43 4.85 -0.77 -14.41
CA ARG A 43 5.16 -0.01 -15.63
C ARG A 43 3.91 0.47 -16.37
N THR A 44 2.73 0.00 -15.97
CA THR A 44 1.44 0.24 -16.64
C THR A 44 0.60 1.32 -16.00
N ARG A 45 0.78 1.59 -14.69
CA ARG A 45 -0.01 2.60 -13.96
C ARG A 45 0.88 3.65 -13.34
N SER A 46 0.38 4.88 -13.26
CA SER A 46 1.02 5.92 -12.48
C SER A 46 0.57 5.85 -11.03
N LEU A 47 1.47 6.05 -10.07
CA LEU A 47 1.12 6.18 -8.66
C LEU A 47 1.09 7.66 -8.28
N MET A 48 0.05 8.07 -7.57
CA MET A 48 -0.08 9.40 -6.98
C MET A 48 0.29 9.39 -5.50
N ILE A 49 1.12 10.33 -5.10
CA ILE A 49 1.55 10.53 -3.71
C ILE A 49 1.00 11.87 -3.24
N GLY A 50 0.37 11.89 -2.07
CA GLY A 50 -0.17 13.12 -1.52
C GLY A 50 -0.86 12.94 -0.18
N ARG A 51 -1.30 14.07 0.38
CA ARG A 51 -2.06 14.13 1.64
C ARG A 51 -3.55 13.85 1.45
N ASP A 52 -4.01 13.72 0.21
CA ASP A 52 -5.41 13.39 -0.07
C ASP A 52 -5.64 11.89 0.03
N GLU A 53 -6.82 11.50 0.50
CA GLU A 53 -7.20 10.08 0.61
C GLU A 53 -7.42 9.44 -0.77
N ASP A 54 -7.66 10.27 -1.79
CA ASP A 54 -7.78 9.85 -3.20
C ASP A 54 -6.43 9.46 -3.84
N CYS A 55 -5.30 9.66 -3.17
CA CYS A 55 -3.98 9.29 -3.67
C CYS A 55 -3.68 7.81 -3.42
N ASP A 56 -3.04 7.13 -4.39
CA ASP A 56 -2.56 5.74 -4.21
C ASP A 56 -1.68 5.59 -2.96
N ILE A 57 -0.89 6.62 -2.68
CA ILE A 57 -0.01 6.71 -1.52
C ILE A 57 -0.44 7.92 -0.69
N HIS A 58 -1.36 7.65 0.23
CA HIS A 58 -1.85 8.62 1.20
C HIS A 58 -0.80 8.85 2.32
N LEU A 59 -0.23 10.05 2.35
CA LEU A 59 0.66 10.52 3.41
C LEU A 59 -0.01 11.70 4.14
N PRO A 60 -0.66 11.47 5.30
CA PRO A 60 -1.35 12.50 6.07
C PRO A 60 -0.38 13.42 6.83
N ASP A 61 0.56 14.07 6.13
CA ASP A 61 1.54 14.99 6.70
C ASP A 61 1.24 16.43 6.25
N ARG A 62 1.26 17.38 7.18
CA ARG A 62 1.01 18.81 6.91
C ARG A 62 2.01 19.43 5.93
N GLN A 63 3.21 18.87 5.82
CA GLN A 63 4.22 19.31 4.85
C GLN A 63 3.98 18.75 3.43
N VAL A 64 3.06 17.80 3.29
CA VAL A 64 2.72 17.16 2.01
C VAL A 64 1.49 17.83 1.41
N SER A 65 1.59 18.19 0.14
CA SER A 65 0.47 18.75 -0.64
C SER A 65 -0.59 17.68 -0.92
N ARG A 66 -1.84 18.10 -1.18
CA ARG A 66 -2.92 17.18 -1.60
C ARG A 66 -2.49 16.26 -2.74
N ASN A 67 -1.88 16.84 -3.78
CA ASN A 67 -1.20 16.11 -4.85
C ASN A 67 0.27 16.54 -4.81
N HIS A 68 1.15 15.71 -4.27
CA HIS A 68 2.54 16.08 -4.04
C HIS A 68 3.45 15.60 -5.17
N ALA A 69 3.32 14.34 -5.57
CA ALA A 69 4.13 13.77 -6.64
C ALA A 69 3.34 12.72 -7.42
N ARG A 70 3.70 12.53 -8.68
CA ARG A 70 3.18 11.46 -9.53
C ARG A 70 4.34 10.68 -10.11
N ILE A 71 4.36 9.38 -9.88
CA ILE A 71 5.36 8.48 -10.41
C ILE A 71 4.74 7.76 -11.59
N TYR A 72 5.40 7.79 -12.75
CA TYR A 72 4.98 7.08 -13.94
C TYR A 72 6.22 6.54 -14.65
N TRP A 73 6.07 5.40 -15.29
CA TRP A 73 7.14 4.82 -16.09
C TRP A 73 7.15 5.47 -17.47
N THR A 74 8.29 6.02 -17.87
CA THR A 74 8.56 6.44 -19.25
C THR A 74 9.48 5.39 -19.86
N GLY A 75 8.98 4.65 -20.85
CA GLY A 75 9.69 3.57 -21.53
C GLY A 75 11.05 3.97 -22.06
#